data_AF-A0A1C6S839-F1
#
_entry.id   AF-A0A1C6S839-F1
#
_cell.length_a   1.000
_cell.length_b   1.000
_cell.length_c   1.000
_cell.angle_alpha   90.00
_cell.angle_beta   90.00
_cell.angle_gamma   90.00
#
_symmetry.space_group_name_H-M   'P 1'
#
loop_
_entity.id
_entity.type
_entity.pdbx_description
1 polymer ?
#
loop_
_entity_poly.entity_id
_entity_poly.type
_entity_poly.pdbx_seq_one_letter_code
_entity_poly.pdbx_strand_id
1 'polypeptide(L)'
;MLVGRDIPEPDADRGFGDGYESAVAAIGALARTLASRDTGTPFLGTHIEQLVRGESPDAVIDAVRRAAAAATDVLLFSYAATGQEHGEAPDGGEQWAGYPGGRRSVLARVADVMRDSGATRLVVLLDCGDAVTAAPHFIQPPPPARPRHRAPLSLLGASRGLLFGSEIDPFTSTLTRALQAGVNGGPETLDLVTLRDAVEAEFTELRYRVENEYVPGAKQLLLHGGHEVALGINRAYPPDPAYPPRYRGAFFAHPDAVREVEGY
;
A
#
# COMPACT_ATOMS: atom_id res chain seq x y z
N MET A 1 -0.32 -4.93 -7.96
CA MET A 1 0.20 -3.71 -8.59
C MET A 1 0.90 -2.86 -7.55
N LEU A 2 2.12 -2.40 -7.81
CA LEU A 2 2.87 -1.52 -6.91
C LEU A 2 3.39 -0.34 -7.72
N VAL A 3 3.10 0.88 -7.28
CA VAL A 3 3.41 2.13 -8.00
C VAL A 3 4.27 3.03 -7.11
N GLY A 4 5.46 3.38 -7.58
CA GLY A 4 6.38 4.30 -6.92
C GLY A 4 6.71 5.52 -7.79
N ARG A 5 6.47 6.72 -7.28
CA ARG A 5 6.68 7.97 -8.01
C ARG A 5 7.59 8.91 -7.22
N ASP A 6 8.74 9.25 -7.77
CA ASP A 6 9.52 10.39 -7.29
C ASP A 6 9.04 11.64 -8.03
N ILE A 7 8.63 12.69 -7.31
CA ILE A 7 8.64 14.05 -7.88
C ILE A 7 9.99 14.64 -7.44
N PRO A 8 10.86 15.05 -8.38
CA PRO A 8 12.06 15.78 -7.99
C PRO A 8 11.61 17.08 -7.33
N GLU A 9 11.86 17.22 -6.02
CA GLU A 9 11.95 18.55 -5.44
C GLU A 9 13.16 19.23 -6.05
N PRO A 10 13.13 20.54 -6.34
CA PRO A 10 14.35 21.25 -6.67
C PRO A 10 15.33 21.04 -5.51
N ASP A 11 16.47 20.40 -5.81
CA ASP A 11 17.58 20.22 -4.87
C ASP A 11 17.89 21.55 -4.18
N ALA A 12 17.38 21.71 -2.97
CA ALA A 12 17.81 22.75 -2.06
C ALA A 12 18.50 22.02 -0.93
N ASP A 13 19.82 21.85 -1.11
CA ASP A 13 20.80 21.52 -0.08
C ASP A 13 20.42 22.18 1.26
N ARG A 14 19.73 21.43 2.12
CA ARG A 14 19.65 21.70 3.54
C ARG A 14 20.36 20.52 4.19
N GLY A 15 21.67 20.68 4.36
CA GLY A 15 22.61 19.68 4.88
C GLY A 15 22.32 19.20 6.30
N PHE A 16 21.19 18.51 6.48
CA PHE A 16 20.80 17.75 7.66
C PHE A 16 20.07 16.48 7.19
N GLY A 17 20.62 15.31 7.50
CA GLY A 17 20.00 14.00 7.27
C GLY A 17 20.56 13.23 6.07
N ASP A 18 20.77 11.93 6.25
CA ASP A 18 21.01 11.00 5.15
C ASP A 18 19.79 11.06 4.21
N GLY A 19 20.05 11.28 2.92
CA GLY A 19 19.04 11.64 1.93
C GLY A 19 17.81 10.73 1.91
N TYR A 20 16.67 11.36 1.64
CA TYR A 20 15.41 10.79 1.22
C TYR A 20 15.49 9.35 0.67
N GLU A 21 14.86 8.37 1.34
CA GLU A 21 14.55 7.11 0.66
C GLU A 21 13.53 7.42 -0.46
N SER A 22 13.99 7.30 -1.70
CA SER A 22 13.15 7.46 -2.89
C SER A 22 11.92 6.55 -2.80
N ALA A 23 10.75 7.04 -3.21
CA ALA A 23 9.53 6.22 -3.28
C ALA A 23 9.74 4.99 -4.18
N VAL A 24 10.61 5.11 -5.18
CA VAL A 24 11.02 4.01 -6.06
C VAL A 24 11.79 2.94 -5.29
N ALA A 25 12.73 3.33 -4.44
CA ALA A 25 13.52 2.41 -3.64
C ALA A 25 12.62 1.67 -2.64
N ALA A 26 11.77 2.41 -1.93
CA ALA A 26 10.85 1.85 -0.95
C ALA A 26 9.83 0.89 -1.59
N ILE A 27 9.22 1.26 -2.73
CA ILE A 27 8.29 0.39 -3.46
C ILE A 27 9.00 -0.85 -4.01
N GLY A 28 10.23 -0.72 -4.50
CA GLY A 28 11.03 -1.87 -4.92
C GLY A 28 11.34 -2.83 -3.78
N ALA A 29 11.63 -2.31 -2.58
CA ALA A 29 11.85 -3.13 -1.40
C ALA A 29 10.57 -3.84 -0.94
N LEU A 30 9.43 -3.15 -0.97
CA LEU A 30 8.12 -3.73 -0.68
C LEU A 30 7.78 -4.84 -1.68
N ALA A 31 7.99 -4.60 -2.98
CA ALA A 31 7.73 -5.58 -4.04
C ALA A 31 8.49 -6.89 -3.82
N ARG A 32 9.79 -6.79 -3.56
CA ARG A 32 10.63 -7.95 -3.26
C ARG A 32 10.16 -8.69 -2.00
N THR A 33 9.74 -7.95 -1.00
CA THR A 33 9.27 -8.51 0.29
C THR A 33 7.95 -9.26 0.12
N LEU A 34 7.01 -8.71 -0.65
CA LEU A 34 5.73 -9.34 -0.96
C LEU A 34 5.87 -10.58 -1.86
N ALA A 35 6.91 -10.64 -2.71
CA ALA A 35 7.24 -11.81 -3.53
C ALA A 35 8.08 -12.87 -2.79
N SER A 36 8.60 -12.55 -1.60
CA SER A 36 9.58 -13.41 -0.93
C SER A 36 8.92 -14.66 -0.36
N ARG A 37 9.63 -15.79 -0.46
CA ARG A 37 9.25 -17.03 0.24
C ARG A 37 9.45 -16.93 1.75
N ASP A 38 10.33 -16.05 2.20
CA ASP A 38 10.68 -15.90 3.61
C ASP A 38 9.60 -15.17 4.41
N THR A 39 8.77 -14.37 3.73
CA THR A 39 7.55 -13.77 4.30
C THR A 39 6.33 -14.67 4.13
N GLY A 40 6.55 -15.84 3.50
CA GLY A 40 5.63 -16.93 3.21
C GLY A 40 4.84 -16.80 1.88
N THR A 41 5.29 -15.97 0.93
CA THR A 41 4.65 -15.77 -0.39
C THR A 41 3.16 -15.42 -0.35
N PRO A 42 2.77 -14.23 0.12
CA PRO A 42 1.41 -13.74 -0.11
C PRO A 42 1.13 -13.54 -1.62
N PHE A 43 2.16 -13.24 -2.43
CA PHE A 43 2.03 -13.06 -3.87
C PHE A 43 3.15 -13.78 -4.63
N LEU A 44 2.82 -14.39 -5.77
CA LEU A 44 3.81 -14.89 -6.71
C LEU A 44 4.47 -13.71 -7.43
N GLY A 45 5.79 -13.72 -7.60
CA GLY A 45 6.53 -12.63 -8.26
C GLY A 45 6.02 -12.33 -9.68
N THR A 46 5.51 -13.34 -10.40
CA THR A 46 4.87 -13.20 -11.72
C THR A 46 3.56 -12.40 -11.69
N HIS A 47 2.95 -12.25 -10.52
CA HIS A 47 1.69 -11.51 -10.31
C HIS A 47 1.94 -10.10 -9.71
N ILE A 48 3.20 -9.71 -9.54
CA ILE A 48 3.57 -8.37 -9.12
C ILE A 48 3.99 -7.56 -10.36
N GLU A 49 3.16 -6.59 -10.71
CA GLU A 49 3.52 -5.55 -11.65
C GLU A 49 3.98 -4.31 -10.86
N GLN A 50 5.18 -3.84 -11.15
CA GLN A 50 5.81 -2.69 -10.51
C GLN A 50 6.01 -1.58 -11.54
N LEU A 51 5.49 -0.39 -11.23
CA LEU A 51 5.64 0.82 -12.04
C LEU A 51 6.44 1.85 -11.24
N VAL A 52 7.53 2.34 -11.81
CA VAL A 52 8.44 3.29 -11.15
C VAL A 52 8.81 4.46 -12.05
N ARG A 53 8.72 5.68 -11.53
CA ARG A 53 9.08 6.98 -12.17
C ARG A 53 8.37 7.29 -13.49
N GLY A 54 7.80 8.50 -13.58
CA GLY A 54 7.47 9.12 -14.87
C GLY A 54 6.40 8.43 -15.73
N GLU A 55 5.81 7.33 -15.26
CA GLU A 55 4.75 6.63 -15.97
C GLU A 55 3.53 7.53 -16.18
N SER A 56 2.97 7.45 -17.38
CA SER A 56 1.74 8.18 -17.69
C SER A 56 0.59 7.62 -16.84
N PRO A 57 -0.39 8.46 -16.48
CA PRO A 57 -1.58 7.97 -15.80
C PRO A 57 -2.25 6.79 -16.51
N ASP A 58 -2.34 6.83 -17.84
CA ASP A 58 -2.94 5.75 -18.63
C ASP A 58 -2.14 4.45 -18.53
N ALA A 59 -0.81 4.51 -18.49
CA ALA A 59 0.02 3.33 -18.25
C ALA A 59 -0.28 2.70 -16.89
N VAL A 60 -0.46 3.51 -15.83
CA VAL A 60 -0.88 3.03 -14.51
C VAL A 60 -2.27 2.41 -14.55
N ILE A 61 -3.24 3.05 -15.20
CA ILE A 61 -4.59 2.50 -15.30
C ILE A 61 -4.62 1.18 -16.08
N ASP A 62 -3.88 1.07 -17.17
CA ASP A 62 -3.84 -0.16 -17.96
C ASP A 62 -3.14 -1.29 -17.22
N ALA A 63 -2.10 -0.98 -16.45
CA ALA A 63 -1.45 -1.92 -15.56
C ALA A 63 -2.42 -2.41 -14.48
N VAL A 64 -3.18 -1.51 -13.84
CA VAL A 64 -4.19 -1.90 -12.85
C VAL A 64 -5.28 -2.75 -13.48
N ARG A 65 -5.70 -2.47 -14.73
CA ARG A 65 -6.65 -3.31 -15.47
C ARG A 65 -6.11 -4.71 -15.71
N ARG A 66 -4.85 -4.86 -16.11
CA ARG A 66 -4.20 -6.17 -16.27
C ARG A 66 -4.16 -6.94 -14.96
N ALA A 67 -3.73 -6.28 -13.88
CA ALA A 67 -3.70 -6.89 -12.54
C ALA A 67 -5.11 -7.28 -12.06
N ALA A 68 -6.11 -6.43 -12.29
CA ALA A 68 -7.51 -6.69 -11.93
C ALA A 68 -8.13 -7.85 -12.72
N ALA A 69 -7.73 -8.04 -13.99
CA ALA A 69 -8.17 -9.16 -14.81
C ALA A 69 -7.53 -10.50 -14.38
N ALA A 70 -6.32 -10.46 -13.81
CA ALA A 70 -5.60 -11.64 -13.36
C ALA A 70 -5.91 -12.03 -11.89
N ALA A 71 -6.29 -11.08 -11.04
CA ALA A 71 -6.50 -11.30 -9.62
C ALA A 71 -7.83 -12.01 -9.34
N THR A 72 -7.75 -13.20 -8.72
CA THR A 72 -8.90 -13.98 -8.27
C THR A 72 -9.09 -13.89 -6.76
N ASP A 73 -8.00 -13.93 -5.99
CA ASP A 73 -8.08 -13.90 -4.54
C ASP A 73 -7.92 -12.49 -3.96
N VAL A 74 -6.70 -11.94 -4.02
CA VAL A 74 -6.36 -10.61 -3.51
C VAL A 74 -5.84 -9.73 -4.65
N LEU A 75 -6.41 -8.53 -4.79
CA LEU A 75 -5.84 -7.46 -5.61
C LEU A 75 -5.26 -6.38 -4.70
N LEU A 76 -3.92 -6.30 -4.67
CA LEU A 76 -3.19 -5.27 -3.92
C LEU A 76 -2.75 -4.14 -4.85
N PHE A 77 -3.05 -2.91 -4.45
CA PHE A 77 -2.52 -1.67 -5.03
C PHE A 77 -1.73 -0.92 -3.96
N SER A 78 -0.43 -0.72 -4.18
CA SER A 78 0.39 0.17 -3.36
C SER A 78 0.78 1.39 -4.17
N TYR A 79 0.67 2.57 -3.58
CA TYR A 79 1.05 3.84 -4.19
C TYR A 79 1.90 4.63 -3.22
N ALA A 80 3.15 4.91 -3.61
CA ALA A 80 4.05 5.80 -2.88
C ALA A 80 4.51 6.97 -3.75
N ALA A 81 4.48 8.18 -3.20
CA ALA A 81 4.93 9.39 -3.88
C ALA A 81 5.68 10.39 -2.98
N THR A 82 6.85 10.88 -3.42
CA THR A 82 7.58 12.00 -2.79
C THR A 82 7.17 13.31 -3.47
N GLY A 83 6.48 14.23 -2.78
CA GLY A 83 6.22 15.58 -3.28
C GLY A 83 4.93 16.21 -2.71
N GLN A 84 4.94 17.54 -2.53
CA GLN A 84 3.86 18.31 -1.89
C GLN A 84 2.58 18.42 -2.73
N GLU A 85 2.66 18.30 -4.05
CA GLU A 85 1.54 18.63 -4.93
C GLU A 85 0.84 17.39 -5.48
N HIS A 86 -0.24 17.01 -4.79
CA HIS A 86 -1.30 16.20 -5.38
C HIS A 86 -2.58 16.99 -5.66
N GLY A 87 -2.66 18.26 -5.24
CA GLY A 87 -3.72 19.19 -5.59
C GLY A 87 -3.30 20.09 -6.75
N GLU A 88 -4.10 20.07 -7.82
CA GLU A 88 -4.03 20.95 -9.00
C GLU A 88 -2.88 20.73 -9.97
N ALA A 89 -3.19 20.08 -11.10
CA ALA A 89 -2.39 20.23 -12.31
C ALA A 89 -2.55 21.69 -12.79
N PRO A 90 -1.47 22.51 -12.85
CA PRO A 90 -1.55 23.94 -13.18
C PRO A 90 -2.16 24.23 -14.56
N ASP A 91 -2.18 23.22 -15.43
CA ASP A 91 -2.64 23.25 -16.82
C ASP A 91 -3.99 22.55 -17.04
N GLY A 92 -4.64 22.08 -15.97
CA GLY A 92 -5.90 21.33 -16.05
C GLY A 92 -5.74 19.87 -16.49
N GLY A 93 -4.52 19.33 -16.51
CA GLY A 93 -4.20 17.91 -16.72
C GLY A 93 -4.74 16.96 -15.64
N GLU A 94 -4.45 15.67 -15.77
CA GLU A 94 -4.88 14.67 -14.78
C GLU A 94 -4.20 14.88 -13.43
N GLN A 95 -4.99 14.72 -12.36
CA GLN A 95 -4.52 14.87 -10.99
C GLN A 95 -4.38 13.49 -10.35
N TRP A 96 -3.30 13.23 -9.62
CA TRP A 96 -3.11 11.94 -8.95
C TRP A 96 -4.11 11.76 -7.80
N ALA A 97 -4.18 12.74 -6.90
CA ALA A 97 -5.22 12.80 -5.88
C ALA A 97 -6.13 14.01 -6.13
N GLY A 98 -7.21 13.81 -6.88
CA GLY A 98 -8.25 14.84 -7.03
C GLY A 98 -9.27 14.78 -5.88
N TYR A 99 -10.14 15.80 -5.78
CA TYR A 99 -11.31 15.76 -4.90
C TYR A 99 -12.16 14.49 -5.14
N PRO A 100 -12.74 13.90 -4.08
CA PRO A 100 -13.67 12.78 -4.20
C PRO A 100 -14.79 13.07 -5.22
N GLY A 101 -15.00 12.16 -6.17
CA GLY A 101 -15.99 12.31 -7.26
C GLY A 101 -15.50 13.05 -8.51
N GLY A 102 -14.27 13.56 -8.52
CA GLY A 102 -13.66 14.16 -9.70
C GLY A 102 -13.29 13.14 -10.78
N ARG A 103 -13.82 13.30 -12.00
CA ARG A 103 -13.51 12.42 -13.15
C ARG A 103 -12.06 12.50 -13.65
N ARG A 104 -11.26 13.46 -13.15
CA ARG A 104 -9.86 13.68 -13.54
C ARG A 104 -8.83 13.06 -12.56
N SER A 105 -9.30 12.39 -11.50
CA SER A 105 -8.43 11.76 -10.51
C SER A 105 -7.96 10.39 -11.00
N VAL A 106 -6.64 10.20 -11.08
CA VAL A 106 -6.04 8.91 -11.45
C VAL A 106 -6.40 7.85 -10.41
N LEU A 107 -6.30 8.17 -9.11
CA LEU A 107 -6.66 7.25 -8.03
C LEU A 107 -8.16 6.91 -8.01
N ALA A 108 -9.03 7.82 -8.46
CA ALA A 108 -10.46 7.51 -8.65
C ALA A 108 -10.68 6.45 -9.74
N ARG A 109 -9.98 6.61 -10.88
CA ARG A 109 -10.00 5.63 -11.98
C ARG A 109 -9.41 4.28 -11.53
N VAL A 110 -8.33 4.28 -10.75
CA VAL A 110 -7.78 3.05 -10.14
C VAL A 110 -8.82 2.38 -9.25
N ALA A 111 -9.46 3.13 -8.36
CA ALA A 111 -10.48 2.61 -7.46
C ALA A 111 -11.68 2.02 -8.23
N ASP A 112 -12.09 2.65 -9.34
CA ASP A 112 -13.12 2.10 -10.24
C ASP A 112 -12.71 0.75 -10.82
N VAL A 113 -11.48 0.62 -11.32
CA VAL A 113 -10.98 -0.64 -11.87
C VAL A 113 -10.87 -1.72 -10.79
N MET A 114 -10.36 -1.39 -9.61
CA MET A 114 -10.26 -2.36 -8.49
C MET A 114 -11.64 -2.86 -8.06
N ARG A 115 -12.62 -1.96 -7.95
CA ARG A 115 -14.02 -2.32 -7.62
C ARG A 115 -14.68 -3.20 -8.68
N ASP A 116 -14.21 -3.14 -9.92
CA ASP A 116 -14.71 -3.94 -11.05
C ASP A 116 -13.97 -5.26 -11.22
N SER A 117 -12.93 -5.51 -10.42
CA SER A 117 -12.14 -6.75 -10.48
C SER A 117 -12.93 -7.96 -9.99
N GLY A 118 -12.47 -9.15 -10.40
CA GLY A 118 -12.99 -10.43 -9.90
C GLY A 118 -12.37 -10.87 -8.58
N ALA A 119 -11.50 -10.05 -7.97
CA ALA A 119 -10.82 -10.41 -6.74
C ALA A 119 -11.80 -10.53 -5.57
N THR A 120 -11.62 -11.54 -4.71
CA THR A 120 -12.45 -11.69 -3.50
C THR A 120 -12.17 -10.59 -2.47
N ARG A 121 -10.94 -10.05 -2.44
CA ARG A 121 -10.46 -9.08 -1.45
C ARG A 121 -9.59 -8.01 -2.10
N LEU A 122 -9.76 -6.76 -1.67
CA LEU A 122 -9.01 -5.62 -2.18
C LEU A 122 -8.12 -5.06 -1.08
N VAL A 123 -6.85 -4.79 -1.41
CA VAL A 123 -5.89 -4.15 -0.49
C VAL A 123 -5.35 -2.88 -1.12
N VAL A 124 -5.36 -1.78 -0.36
CA VAL A 124 -4.83 -0.50 -0.79
C VAL A 124 -3.82 0.03 0.24
N LEU A 125 -2.60 0.31 -0.21
CA LEU A 125 -1.55 0.96 0.59
C LEU A 125 -1.27 2.34 0.00
N LEU A 126 -1.44 3.40 0.80
CA LEU A 126 -1.23 4.80 0.36
C LEU A 126 -0.12 5.45 1.17
N ASP A 127 0.94 5.87 0.49
CA ASP A 127 2.08 6.59 1.05
C ASP A 127 2.33 7.88 0.25
N CYS A 128 1.51 8.90 0.48
CA CYS A 128 1.48 10.09 -0.37
C CYS A 128 1.21 11.36 0.44
N GLY A 129 1.41 12.54 -0.15
CA GLY A 129 1.28 13.83 0.55
C GLY A 129 -0.06 14.03 1.27
N ASP A 130 -1.17 13.56 0.67
CA ASP A 130 -2.50 13.66 1.26
C ASP A 130 -3.30 12.35 1.08
N ALA A 131 -3.06 11.40 1.98
CA ALA A 131 -3.79 10.14 2.01
C ALA A 131 -5.27 10.35 2.41
N VAL A 132 -5.59 11.43 3.13
CA VAL A 132 -6.96 11.76 3.58
C VAL A 132 -7.84 12.12 2.39
N THR A 133 -7.31 12.86 1.42
CA THR A 133 -8.02 13.17 0.17
C THR A 133 -8.07 11.97 -0.78
N ALA A 134 -7.03 11.12 -0.77
CA ALA A 134 -6.96 9.95 -1.65
C ALA A 134 -7.86 8.78 -1.22
N ALA A 135 -7.92 8.47 0.08
CA ALA A 135 -8.62 7.29 0.61
C ALA A 135 -10.14 7.23 0.27
N PRO A 136 -10.91 8.34 0.28
CA PRO A 136 -12.33 8.32 -0.06
C PRO A 136 -12.65 7.75 -1.45
N HIS A 137 -11.75 7.85 -2.43
CA HIS A 137 -11.96 7.26 -3.76
C HIS A 137 -12.14 5.74 -3.71
N PHE A 138 -11.48 5.09 -2.75
CA PHE A 138 -11.51 3.65 -2.54
C PHE A 138 -12.64 3.23 -1.58
N ILE A 139 -12.85 4.01 -0.50
CA ILE A 139 -13.79 3.67 0.58
C ILE A 139 -15.26 3.88 0.17
N GLN A 140 -15.53 4.93 -0.62
CA GLN A 140 -16.92 5.29 -0.92
C GLN A 140 -17.62 4.18 -1.74
N PRO A 141 -18.85 3.80 -1.38
CA PRO A 141 -19.60 2.82 -2.15
C PRO A 141 -19.82 3.35 -3.56
N PRO A 142 -19.81 2.49 -4.60
CA PRO A 142 -20.08 2.92 -5.94
C PRO A 142 -21.48 3.54 -6.02
N PRO A 143 -21.70 4.51 -6.92
CA PRO A 143 -23.04 5.04 -7.18
C PRO A 143 -24.01 3.89 -7.53
N PRO A 144 -25.28 4.00 -7.15
CA PRO A 144 -26.26 2.89 -7.12
C PRO A 144 -26.57 2.22 -8.48
N ALA A 145 -25.97 2.68 -9.57
CA ALA A 145 -26.28 2.29 -10.93
C ALA A 145 -25.72 0.93 -11.38
N ARG A 146 -24.93 0.21 -10.55
CA ARG A 146 -24.35 -1.09 -10.95
C ARG A 146 -24.44 -2.14 -9.84
N PRO A 147 -25.12 -3.28 -10.06
CA PRO A 147 -24.94 -4.45 -9.20
C PRO A 147 -23.52 -4.98 -9.44
N ARG A 148 -22.67 -4.87 -8.42
CA ARG A 148 -21.27 -5.32 -8.49
C ARG A 148 -20.95 -6.21 -7.31
N HIS A 149 -20.05 -7.17 -7.54
CA HIS A 149 -19.40 -7.93 -6.49
C HIS A 149 -18.75 -6.96 -5.48
N ARG A 150 -19.15 -7.03 -4.21
CA ARG A 150 -18.58 -6.18 -3.15
C ARG A 150 -17.51 -6.95 -2.42
N ALA A 151 -16.32 -7.01 -3.01
CA ALA A 151 -15.14 -7.48 -2.31
C ALA A 151 -14.88 -6.57 -1.10
N PRO A 152 -14.63 -7.09 0.12
CA PRO A 152 -14.13 -6.29 1.23
C PRO A 152 -12.85 -5.56 0.84
N LEU A 153 -12.74 -4.31 1.30
CA LEU A 153 -11.59 -3.44 1.12
C LEU A 153 -10.85 -3.31 2.45
N SER A 154 -9.55 -3.58 2.43
CA SER A 154 -8.63 -3.23 3.50
C SER A 154 -7.70 -2.12 3.00
N LEU A 155 -7.67 -0.97 3.65
CA LEU A 155 -6.84 0.17 3.27
C LEU A 155 -6.01 0.65 4.45
N LEU A 156 -4.71 0.84 4.22
CA LEU A 156 -3.79 1.50 5.14
C LEU A 156 -3.13 2.67 4.42
N GLY A 157 -3.37 3.87 4.91
CA GLY A 157 -2.88 5.11 4.33
C GLY A 157 -2.08 5.93 5.32
N ALA A 158 -1.15 6.70 4.79
CA ALA A 158 -0.26 7.59 5.50
C ALA A 158 -0.13 8.88 4.70
N SER A 159 -0.60 9.99 5.29
CA SER A 159 -0.25 11.30 4.75
C SER A 159 1.20 11.59 5.10
N ARG A 160 2.02 11.92 4.10
CA ARG A 160 3.41 12.29 4.31
C ARG A 160 3.49 13.67 4.96
N GLY A 161 3.94 13.69 6.20
CA GLY A 161 4.43 14.91 6.85
C GLY A 161 5.94 15.03 6.65
N LEU A 162 6.46 16.25 6.55
CA LEU A 162 7.89 16.49 6.71
C LEU A 162 8.24 16.27 8.18
N LEU A 163 8.98 15.21 8.47
CA LEU A 163 9.75 15.14 9.71
C LEU A 163 11.03 15.95 9.44
N PHE A 164 11.22 17.03 10.20
CA PHE A 164 12.48 17.80 10.20
C PHE A 164 12.90 18.47 8.88
N GLY A 165 11.97 18.74 7.96
CA GLY A 165 12.30 19.45 6.71
C GLY A 165 13.28 18.70 5.77
N SER A 166 13.71 17.49 6.13
CA SER A 166 14.64 16.65 5.36
C SER A 166 14.50 15.14 5.58
N GLU A 167 13.81 14.67 6.64
CA GLU A 167 13.53 13.24 6.82
C GLU A 167 12.15 12.89 6.24
N ILE A 168 12.13 12.02 5.23
CA ILE A 168 10.90 11.41 4.75
C ILE A 168 10.41 10.38 5.76
N ASP A 169 9.16 10.57 6.13
CA ASP A 169 8.26 9.59 6.70
C ASP A 169 8.50 8.14 6.17
N PRO A 170 8.98 7.20 7.02
CA PRO A 170 9.35 5.86 6.58
C PRO A 170 8.17 4.89 6.38
N PHE A 171 6.94 5.35 6.07
CA PHE A 171 5.78 4.45 5.97
C PHE A 171 6.04 3.14 5.21
N THR A 172 6.38 3.25 3.93
CA THR A 172 6.56 2.08 3.06
C THR A 172 7.75 1.22 3.52
N SER A 173 8.81 1.83 4.03
CA SER A 173 9.98 1.11 4.50
C SER A 173 9.79 0.46 5.86
N THR A 174 9.04 1.09 6.78
CA THR A 174 8.62 0.48 8.05
C THR A 174 7.68 -0.68 7.81
N LEU A 175 6.71 -0.57 6.90
CA LEU A 175 5.89 -1.70 6.47
C LEU A 175 6.73 -2.84 5.92
N THR A 176 7.68 -2.50 5.04
CA THR A 176 8.60 -3.47 4.45
C THR A 176 9.43 -4.17 5.54
N ARG A 177 9.95 -3.43 6.50
CA ARG A 177 10.76 -3.95 7.61
C ARG A 177 9.94 -4.84 8.53
N ALA A 178 8.71 -4.45 8.86
CA ALA A 178 7.77 -5.25 9.64
C ALA A 178 7.44 -6.57 8.94
N LEU A 179 7.22 -6.56 7.62
CA LEU A 179 7.01 -7.79 6.83
C LEU A 179 8.26 -8.68 6.79
N GLN A 180 9.47 -8.09 6.73
CA GLN A 180 10.74 -8.83 6.64
C GLN A 180 11.20 -9.44 7.98
N ALA A 181 11.04 -8.70 9.07
CA ALA A 181 11.56 -9.06 10.39
C ALA A 181 10.48 -9.56 11.35
N GLY A 182 9.21 -9.23 11.10
CA GLY A 182 8.12 -9.42 12.04
C GLY A 182 7.94 -8.23 12.98
N VAL A 183 6.88 -8.32 13.79
CA VAL A 183 6.51 -7.34 14.82
C VAL A 183 6.60 -8.02 16.18
N ASN A 184 7.51 -7.54 17.03
CA ASN A 184 7.70 -8.09 18.38
C ASN A 184 6.43 -7.95 19.21
N GLY A 185 6.01 -9.05 19.85
CA GLY A 185 4.76 -9.08 20.62
C GLY A 185 3.48 -9.01 19.79
N GLY A 186 3.59 -9.04 18.45
CA GLY A 186 2.45 -9.09 17.53
C GLY A 186 1.91 -10.51 17.29
N PRO A 187 0.73 -10.63 16.64
CA PRO A 187 0.13 -11.92 16.28
C PRO A 187 0.97 -12.69 15.24
N GLU A 188 0.70 -13.98 15.05
CA GLU A 188 1.39 -14.84 14.07
C GLU A 188 1.27 -14.37 12.61
N THR A 189 0.26 -13.56 12.30
CA THR A 189 0.01 -13.02 10.96
C THR A 189 0.08 -11.51 10.95
N LEU A 190 0.63 -10.93 9.89
CA LEU A 190 0.75 -9.49 9.72
C LEU A 190 -0.40 -8.97 8.85
N ASP A 191 -1.53 -8.67 9.49
CA ASP A 191 -2.66 -7.97 8.87
C ASP A 191 -2.43 -6.44 8.85
N LEU A 192 -3.31 -5.67 8.19
CA LEU A 192 -3.09 -4.21 8.09
C LEU A 192 -3.19 -3.51 9.44
N VAL A 193 -3.91 -4.08 10.41
CA VAL A 193 -4.02 -3.50 11.76
C VAL A 193 -2.70 -3.63 12.51
N THR A 194 -2.14 -4.84 12.49
CA THR A 194 -0.82 -5.14 13.06
C THR A 194 0.28 -4.28 12.42
N LEU A 195 0.21 -4.12 11.09
CA LEU A 195 1.13 -3.28 10.35
C LEU A 195 0.95 -1.79 10.66
N ARG A 196 -0.28 -1.31 10.88
CA ARG A 196 -0.55 0.07 11.36
C ARG A 196 0.12 0.29 12.72
N ASP A 197 -0.07 -0.63 13.65
CA ASP A 197 0.49 -0.54 15.01
C ASP A 197 2.03 -0.50 14.96
N ALA A 198 2.65 -1.32 14.12
CA ALA A 198 4.12 -1.32 13.94
C ALA A 198 4.63 0.01 13.36
N VAL A 199 3.90 0.57 12.39
CA VAL A 199 4.21 1.89 11.82
C VAL A 199 4.07 2.98 12.87
N GLU A 200 2.98 2.98 13.64
CA GLU A 200 2.72 3.94 14.72
C GLU A 200 3.78 3.88 15.83
N ALA A 201 4.25 2.67 16.19
CA ALA A 201 5.33 2.46 17.14
C ALA A 201 6.66 3.06 16.64
N GLU A 202 7.05 2.81 15.39
CA GLU A 202 8.28 3.40 14.82
C GLU A 202 8.21 4.93 14.81
N PHE A 203 7.06 5.52 14.45
CA PHE A 203 6.87 6.97 14.53
C PHE A 203 7.04 7.51 15.94
N THR A 204 6.49 6.79 16.92
CA THR A 204 6.61 7.15 18.33
C THR A 204 8.07 7.10 18.79
N GLU A 205 8.82 6.05 18.43
CA GLU A 205 10.24 5.94 18.74
C GLU A 205 11.11 7.00 18.04
N LEU A 206 10.82 7.31 16.78
CA LEU A 206 11.49 8.40 16.06
C LEU A 206 11.25 9.73 16.77
N ARG A 207 10.02 10.01 17.21
CA ARG A 207 9.70 11.21 17.98
C ARG A 207 10.50 11.28 19.28
N TYR A 208 10.63 10.18 20.01
CA TYR A 208 11.43 10.14 21.25
C TYR A 208 12.92 10.39 20.98
N ARG A 209 13.48 9.79 19.93
CA ARG A 209 14.91 9.90 19.59
C ARG A 209 15.36 11.32 19.25
N VAL A 210 14.46 12.17 18.77
CA VAL A 210 14.85 13.46 18.19
C VAL A 210 14.64 14.65 19.14
N GLU A 211 14.14 14.44 20.37
CA GLU A 211 13.99 15.47 21.44
C GLU A 211 13.60 16.89 20.93
N ASN A 212 12.72 17.00 19.92
CA ASN A 212 12.45 18.30 19.28
C ASN A 212 10.97 18.68 19.40
N GLU A 213 10.73 19.85 19.99
CA GLU A 213 9.41 20.46 20.20
C GLU A 213 8.68 20.78 18.87
N TYR A 214 9.40 20.73 17.75
CA TYR A 214 8.90 21.08 16.42
C TYR A 214 8.44 19.89 15.56
N VAL A 215 8.32 18.68 16.11
CA VAL A 215 7.70 17.56 15.37
C VAL A 215 6.20 17.79 15.27
N PRO A 216 5.63 18.08 14.09
CA PRO A 216 4.21 18.35 13.96
C PRO A 216 3.40 17.07 14.17
N GLY A 217 2.88 16.87 15.39
CA GLY A 217 1.81 15.91 15.70
C GLY A 217 2.12 14.43 15.47
N ALA A 218 1.20 13.56 15.90
CA ALA A 218 1.21 12.17 15.46
C ALA A 218 0.86 12.13 13.98
N LYS A 219 1.58 11.30 13.22
CA LYS A 219 1.29 11.09 11.81
C LYS A 219 -0.16 10.64 11.64
N GLN A 220 -0.87 11.24 10.69
CA GLN A 220 -2.22 10.79 10.34
C GLN A 220 -2.14 9.47 9.56
N LEU A 221 -2.26 8.37 10.30
CA LEU A 221 -2.51 7.05 9.74
C LEU A 221 -4.02 6.88 9.53
N LEU A 222 -4.39 6.36 8.36
CA LEU A 222 -5.75 6.02 7.99
C LEU A 222 -5.85 4.51 7.86
N LEU A 223 -6.80 3.93 8.59
CA LEU A 223 -7.10 2.50 8.49
C LEU A 223 -8.58 2.32 8.15
N HIS A 224 -8.87 1.49 7.16
CA HIS A 224 -10.21 1.03 6.83
C HIS A 224 -10.19 -0.49 6.65
N GLY A 225 -11.08 -1.20 7.36
CA GLY A 225 -10.96 -2.65 7.49
C GLY A 225 -9.61 -3.03 8.11
N GLY A 226 -9.00 -4.09 7.61
CA GLY A 226 -7.60 -4.42 7.86
C GLY A 226 -7.36 -5.82 8.39
N HIS A 227 -8.38 -6.50 8.89
CA HIS A 227 -8.32 -7.86 9.41
C HIS A 227 -8.67 -8.92 8.36
N GLU A 228 -9.17 -8.51 7.18
CA GLU A 228 -9.67 -9.41 6.14
C GLU A 228 -8.53 -10.03 5.29
N VAL A 229 -7.32 -9.47 5.38
CA VAL A 229 -6.15 -9.89 4.62
C VAL A 229 -4.89 -9.78 5.48
N ALA A 230 -4.20 -10.90 5.66
CA ALA A 230 -2.80 -10.91 6.11
C ALA A 230 -1.86 -10.69 4.92
N LEU A 231 -0.85 -9.83 5.07
CA LEU A 231 0.19 -9.57 4.06
C LEU A 231 1.49 -10.35 4.31
N GLY A 232 1.57 -11.12 5.39
CA GLY A 232 2.77 -11.87 5.77
C GLY A 232 2.57 -12.71 7.02
N ILE A 233 3.50 -13.63 7.26
CA ILE A 233 3.67 -14.27 8.57
C ILE A 233 4.55 -13.36 9.44
N ASN A 234 4.22 -13.26 10.72
CA ASN A 234 5.05 -12.57 11.69
C ASN A 234 6.27 -13.42 12.05
N ARG A 235 7.45 -13.05 11.55
CA ARG A 235 8.69 -13.81 11.81
C ARG A 235 9.23 -13.62 13.23
N ALA A 236 8.83 -12.57 13.94
CA ALA A 236 9.15 -12.40 15.35
C ALA A 236 8.35 -13.36 16.24
N TYR A 237 7.25 -13.89 15.72
CA TYR A 237 6.40 -14.87 16.38
C TYR A 237 5.81 -15.85 15.36
N PRO A 238 6.65 -16.76 14.80
CA PRO A 238 6.21 -17.64 13.72
C PRO A 238 5.17 -18.65 14.24
N PRO A 239 4.21 -19.06 13.39
CA PRO A 239 3.19 -20.02 13.78
C PRO A 239 3.82 -21.36 14.16
N ASP A 240 3.23 -22.01 15.18
CA ASP A 240 3.66 -23.34 15.60
C ASP A 240 3.44 -24.35 14.45
N PRO A 241 4.47 -25.08 13.98
CA PRO A 241 4.32 -26.11 12.96
C PRO A 241 3.29 -27.21 13.31
N ALA A 242 3.05 -27.44 14.61
CA ALA A 242 2.06 -28.41 15.08
C ALA A 242 0.62 -27.88 15.00
N TYR A 243 0.44 -26.56 14.88
CA TYR A 243 -0.85 -25.88 14.79
C TYR A 243 -0.85 -24.92 13.59
N PRO A 244 -1.02 -25.43 12.35
CA PRO A 244 -1.03 -24.58 11.18
C PRO A 244 -2.13 -23.50 11.32
N PRO A 245 -1.82 -22.24 10.99
CA PRO A 245 -2.70 -21.11 11.24
C PRO A 245 -4.07 -21.32 10.57
N ARG A 246 -5.15 -21.23 11.36
CA ARG A 246 -6.53 -21.42 10.89
C ARG A 246 -7.09 -20.10 10.36
N TYR A 247 -6.70 -19.66 9.17
CA TYR A 247 -7.22 -18.40 8.62
C TYR A 247 -7.69 -18.47 7.16
N ARG A 248 -8.66 -17.60 6.85
CA ARG A 248 -9.23 -17.36 5.52
C ARG A 248 -8.36 -16.33 4.77
N GLY A 249 -7.15 -16.72 4.35
CA GLY A 249 -6.19 -16.00 3.48
C GLY A 249 -5.61 -14.67 4.02
N ALA A 250 -4.62 -14.03 3.40
CA ALA A 250 -3.60 -14.58 2.52
C ALA A 250 -2.52 -15.25 3.39
N PHE A 251 -2.71 -16.56 3.55
CA PHE A 251 -1.73 -17.65 3.63
C PHE A 251 -2.49 -18.91 3.20
N PHE A 252 -1.97 -19.54 2.13
CA PHE A 252 -2.56 -20.56 1.23
C PHE A 252 -3.66 -20.09 0.27
N ALA A 253 -3.48 -20.41 -1.02
CA ALA A 253 -4.60 -20.52 -1.95
C ALA A 253 -5.62 -21.49 -1.36
N HIS A 254 -6.90 -21.14 -1.37
CA HIS A 254 -7.96 -22.09 -1.09
C HIS A 254 -7.73 -23.33 -2.00
N PRO A 255 -7.83 -24.57 -1.51
CA PRO A 255 -7.67 -25.76 -2.36
C PRO A 255 -8.63 -25.78 -3.56
N ASP A 256 -9.69 -24.96 -3.53
CA ASP A 256 -10.64 -24.79 -4.65
C ASP A 256 -10.21 -23.73 -5.70
N ALA A 257 -9.14 -22.98 -5.45
CA ALA A 257 -8.62 -21.95 -6.37
C ALA A 257 -7.61 -22.51 -7.40
N VAL A 258 -7.14 -23.74 -7.21
CA VAL A 258 -6.49 -24.51 -8.29
C VAL A 258 -7.58 -25.38 -8.91
N ARG A 259 -8.31 -24.84 -9.89
CA ARG A 259 -8.82 -25.72 -10.92
C ARG A 259 -7.60 -26.22 -11.67
N GLU A 260 -7.23 -27.46 -11.42
CA GLU A 260 -6.50 -28.26 -12.40
C GLU A 260 -7.19 -28.03 -13.75
N VAL A 261 -6.46 -27.42 -14.66
CA VAL A 261 -6.78 -27.54 -16.09
C VAL A 261 -6.34 -28.96 -16.44
N GLU A 262 -7.18 -29.94 -16.11
CA GLU A 262 -7.13 -31.25 -16.73
C GLU A 262 -7.72 -31.16 -18.14
N GLY A 263 -6.99 -31.73 -19.10
CA GLY A 263 -7.44 -32.07 -20.45
C GLY A 263 -7.00 -31.06 -21.52
N TYR A 264 -6.26 -31.43 -22.57
CA TYR A 264 -6.03 -32.71 -23.23
C TYR A 264 -4.64 -32.72 -23.87
#